data_AF-A0A971A570-F1
#
_entry.id   AF-A0A971A570-F1
#
_cell.length_a   1.000
_cell.length_b   1.000
_cell.length_c   1.000
_cell.angle_alpha   90.00
_cell.angle_beta   90.00
_cell.angle_gamma   90.00
#
_symmetry.space_group_name_H-M   'P 1'
#
loop_
_entity.id
_entity.type
_entity.pdbx_description
1 polymer ?
#
loop_
_entity_poly.entity_id
_entity_poly.type
_entity_poly.pdbx_seq_one_letter_code
_entity_poly.pdbx_strand_id
1 'polypeptide(L)'
;TLRVTETDPSDPVRHIRVILPGFEQTYDEQPFHPDFLKRWERFSTLRFMDFQRTNDSKQTHWSDRATPAFQTQGDDAGVALEYMIRLSNTLGADPWFCMPHMASDDYVRSFAEMVKARLAPGLKIYVEYSNECWNGIFAQARYCRDKGKEMGLSDNDYQAQLRYYSKRSVEIFRIWEEVFGDADRLVRVLAAQSANPWTSEQVMDFERAYEHADALGIAPYFGNALGDPKRQDEVAQITVDEVLDRCAEFIAEGNTTIARQAKLATQRGLRLVAYEGGQHLVGHSGAENNEKMTELFHAANRHPRMKQLYLNYLAGWKQHGGTLMSIFSSMGTYSKWGSWGLLEYHGQDPAEAPKYQAVIQFLQDNPKWW
;
A
#
# COMPACT_ATOMS: atom_id res chain seq x y z
N THR A 1 -18.42 -25.98 4.15
CA THR A 1 -18.69 -24.78 4.98
C THR A 1 -19.05 -25.22 6.37
N LEU A 2 -18.40 -24.67 7.40
CA LEU A 2 -18.82 -24.86 8.80
C LEU A 2 -19.91 -23.81 9.10
N ARG A 3 -21.03 -24.23 9.70
CA ARG A 3 -22.14 -23.33 10.06
C ARG A 3 -22.65 -23.71 11.45
N VAL A 4 -22.79 -22.73 12.33
CA VAL A 4 -23.57 -22.87 13.56
C VAL A 4 -25.05 -22.77 13.19
N THR A 5 -25.82 -23.83 13.39
CA THR A 5 -27.26 -23.89 13.06
C THR A 5 -28.15 -23.55 14.24
N GLU A 6 -27.70 -23.86 15.45
CA GLU A 6 -28.39 -23.61 16.71
C GLU A 6 -27.33 -23.48 17.82
N THR A 7 -27.63 -22.69 18.85
CA THR A 7 -26.83 -22.61 20.07
C THR A 7 -27.76 -22.34 21.25
N ASP A 8 -27.42 -22.81 22.45
CA ASP A 8 -28.14 -22.45 23.67
C ASP A 8 -27.92 -20.95 23.95
N PRO A 9 -28.97 -20.11 24.02
CA PRO A 9 -28.80 -18.69 24.33
C PRO A 9 -28.23 -18.43 25.74
N SER A 10 -28.41 -19.37 26.67
CA SER A 10 -27.86 -19.32 28.03
C SER A 10 -26.43 -19.88 28.13
N ASP A 11 -26.01 -20.70 27.16
CA ASP A 11 -24.65 -21.25 27.05
C ASP A 11 -24.19 -21.29 25.59
N PRO A 12 -23.88 -20.13 24.98
CA PRO A 12 -23.56 -20.09 23.57
C PRO A 12 -22.22 -20.76 23.25
N VAL A 13 -22.14 -21.43 22.10
CA VAL A 13 -20.88 -21.97 21.60
C VAL A 13 -19.86 -20.84 21.46
N ARG A 14 -18.69 -21.05 22.04
CA ARG A 14 -17.59 -20.09 22.15
C ARG A 14 -16.26 -20.81 21.91
N HIS A 15 -15.19 -20.03 21.72
CA HIS A 15 -13.82 -20.55 21.52
C HIS A 15 -13.67 -21.50 20.31
N ILE A 16 -14.44 -21.28 19.24
CA ILE A 16 -14.23 -21.98 17.97
C ILE A 16 -12.95 -21.43 17.32
N ARG A 17 -12.03 -22.33 16.96
CA ARG A 17 -10.85 -21.99 16.17
C ARG A 17 -10.78 -22.88 14.93
N VAL A 18 -10.47 -22.28 13.78
CA VAL A 18 -10.24 -22.98 12.52
C VAL A 18 -8.73 -22.99 12.28
N ILE A 19 -8.11 -24.15 12.43
CA ILE A 19 -6.65 -24.32 12.37
C ILE A 19 -6.32 -25.34 11.28
N LEU A 20 -5.28 -25.07 10.49
CA LEU A 20 -4.78 -26.03 9.50
C LEU A 20 -4.18 -27.26 10.22
N PRO A 21 -4.36 -28.47 9.67
CA PRO A 21 -3.78 -29.69 10.26
C PRO A 21 -2.27 -29.55 10.49
N GLY A 22 -1.79 -29.94 11.67
CA GLY A 22 -0.38 -29.88 12.06
C GLY A 22 0.04 -28.59 12.76
N PHE A 23 -0.84 -27.59 12.89
CA PHE A 23 -0.56 -26.31 13.56
C PHE A 23 -1.33 -26.16 14.89
N GLU A 24 -2.03 -27.19 15.36
CA GLU A 24 -2.91 -27.14 16.53
C GLU A 24 -2.18 -26.74 17.81
N GLN A 25 -0.87 -27.01 17.88
CA GLN A 25 -0.03 -26.70 19.05
C GLN A 25 0.73 -25.37 18.92
N THR A 26 0.79 -24.78 17.73
CA THR A 26 1.65 -23.61 17.46
C THR A 26 0.89 -22.36 17.04
N TYR A 27 -0.38 -22.48 16.64
CA TYR A 27 -1.12 -21.39 15.99
C TYR A 27 -1.23 -20.11 16.84
N ASP A 28 -1.26 -20.20 18.17
CA ASP A 28 -1.32 -19.04 19.06
C ASP A 28 0.04 -18.27 19.12
N GLU A 29 1.16 -18.99 19.01
CA GLU A 29 2.51 -18.42 19.07
C GLU A 29 3.02 -18.00 17.68
N GLN A 30 2.80 -18.85 16.68
CA GLN A 30 3.12 -18.62 15.27
C GLN A 30 1.85 -18.68 14.42
N PRO A 31 1.10 -17.56 14.32
CA PRO A 31 -0.14 -17.51 13.55
C PRO A 31 0.10 -17.45 12.03
N PHE A 32 1.37 -17.30 11.60
CA PHE A 32 1.74 -17.21 10.19
C PHE A 32 2.19 -18.56 9.65
N HIS A 33 1.60 -18.98 8.54
CA HIS A 33 1.98 -20.21 7.86
C HIS A 33 3.46 -20.15 7.39
N PRO A 34 4.26 -21.22 7.55
CA PRO A 34 5.67 -21.22 7.13
C PRO A 34 5.89 -20.87 5.66
N ASP A 35 5.04 -21.36 4.75
CA ASP A 35 5.14 -21.01 3.33
C ASP A 35 4.85 -19.53 3.06
N PHE A 36 3.98 -18.91 3.87
CA PHE A 36 3.75 -17.47 3.81
C PHE A 36 5.02 -16.72 4.24
N LEU A 37 5.66 -17.13 5.34
CA LEU A 37 6.89 -16.49 5.80
C LEU A 37 8.02 -16.63 4.77
N LYS A 38 8.26 -17.86 4.28
CA LYS A 38 9.29 -18.16 3.28
C LYS A 38 9.11 -17.34 1.99
N ARG A 39 7.87 -17.10 1.58
CA ARG A 39 7.57 -16.34 0.35
C ARG A 39 7.97 -14.86 0.46
N TRP A 40 7.88 -14.29 1.66
CA TRP A 40 8.05 -12.87 1.91
C TRP A 40 9.37 -12.51 2.64
N GLU A 41 10.19 -13.50 3.02
CA GLU A 41 11.46 -13.32 3.76
C GLU A 41 12.50 -12.42 3.05
N ARG A 42 12.36 -12.21 1.73
CA ARG A 42 13.27 -11.39 0.92
C ARG A 42 12.88 -9.92 0.87
N PHE A 43 11.70 -9.57 1.35
CA PHE A 43 11.20 -8.20 1.32
C PHE A 43 11.66 -7.47 2.58
N SER A 44 12.36 -6.35 2.40
CA SER A 44 12.87 -5.56 3.52
C SER A 44 11.79 -4.75 4.25
N THR A 45 10.64 -4.53 3.60
CA THR A 45 9.60 -3.64 4.09
C THR A 45 8.22 -4.20 3.78
N LEU A 46 7.29 -4.09 4.74
CA LEU A 46 5.89 -4.48 4.60
C LEU A 46 5.01 -3.26 4.82
N ARG A 47 4.33 -2.79 3.77
CA ARG A 47 3.29 -1.76 3.91
C ARG A 47 1.96 -2.41 4.26
N PHE A 48 1.43 -2.03 5.42
CA PHE A 48 0.28 -2.68 6.03
C PHE A 48 -1.06 -2.04 5.68
N MET A 49 -1.13 -1.12 4.70
CA MET A 49 -2.34 -0.37 4.33
C MET A 49 -3.61 -1.23 4.23
N ASP A 50 -3.55 -2.36 3.51
CA ASP A 50 -4.69 -3.28 3.39
C ASP A 50 -4.98 -4.06 4.67
N PHE A 51 -3.94 -4.50 5.39
CA PHE A 51 -4.10 -5.14 6.71
C PHE A 51 -4.74 -4.19 7.71
N GLN A 52 -4.44 -2.90 7.65
CA GLN A 52 -5.00 -1.87 8.51
C GLN A 52 -6.40 -1.41 8.07
N ARG A 53 -6.89 -1.84 6.90
CA ARG A 53 -8.13 -1.33 6.28
C ARG A 53 -8.15 0.21 6.26
N THR A 54 -7.05 0.83 5.81
CA THR A 54 -6.85 2.28 5.87
C THR A 54 -7.83 3.06 4.99
N ASN A 55 -8.08 2.58 3.77
CA ASN A 55 -9.02 3.21 2.85
C ASN A 55 -10.43 3.23 3.45
N ASP A 56 -11.07 4.41 3.44
CA ASP A 56 -12.42 4.62 3.96
C ASP A 56 -12.61 4.24 5.45
N SER A 57 -11.50 4.10 6.20
CA SER A 57 -11.52 3.72 7.61
C SER A 57 -12.36 4.67 8.46
N LYS A 58 -13.14 4.11 9.38
CA LYS A 58 -13.95 4.88 10.35
C LYS A 58 -13.31 4.96 11.73
N GLN A 59 -12.11 4.38 11.90
CA GLN A 59 -11.43 4.37 13.20
C GLN A 59 -11.00 5.78 13.60
N THR A 60 -11.40 6.19 14.79
CA THR A 60 -11.14 7.53 15.37
C THR A 60 -10.42 7.40 16.72
N HIS A 61 -10.88 6.48 17.57
CA HIS A 61 -10.37 6.26 18.92
C HIS A 61 -9.62 4.93 19.02
N TRP A 62 -8.68 4.84 19.96
CA TRP A 62 -7.83 3.64 20.12
C TRP A 62 -8.63 2.34 20.31
N SER A 63 -9.82 2.44 20.91
CA SER A 63 -10.76 1.32 21.08
C SER A 63 -11.36 0.79 19.78
N ASP A 64 -11.31 1.53 18.69
CA ASP A 64 -11.94 1.17 17.41
C ASP A 64 -11.11 0.14 16.61
N ARG A 65 -9.85 -0.09 17.03
CA ARG A 65 -8.92 -0.98 16.32
C ARG A 65 -9.31 -2.45 16.46
N ALA A 66 -8.93 -3.26 15.48
CA ALA A 66 -8.90 -4.71 15.63
C ALA A 66 -7.92 -5.11 16.75
N THR A 67 -8.33 -6.10 17.56
CA THR A 67 -7.49 -6.73 18.58
C THR A 67 -7.37 -8.23 18.31
N PRO A 68 -6.37 -8.93 18.87
CA PRO A 68 -6.24 -10.38 18.71
C PRO A 68 -7.46 -11.17 19.21
N ALA A 69 -8.28 -10.57 20.08
CA ALA A 69 -9.50 -11.18 20.62
C ALA A 69 -10.70 -11.07 19.67
N PHE A 70 -10.60 -10.33 18.55
CA PHE A 70 -11.69 -10.24 17.59
C PHE A 70 -11.91 -11.58 16.91
N GLN A 71 -13.18 -11.90 16.64
CA GLN A 71 -13.60 -13.16 16.01
C GLN A 71 -12.97 -13.40 14.63
N THR A 72 -12.57 -12.34 13.93
CA THR A 72 -11.90 -12.38 12.64
C THR A 72 -10.89 -11.23 12.56
N GLN A 73 -9.89 -11.40 11.70
CA GLN A 73 -8.91 -10.37 11.33
C GLN A 73 -9.11 -9.90 9.88
N GLY A 74 -10.22 -10.31 9.26
CA GLY A 74 -10.52 -10.06 7.84
C GLY A 74 -11.71 -9.11 7.60
N ASP A 75 -12.30 -8.55 8.65
CA ASP A 75 -13.40 -7.58 8.53
C ASP A 75 -12.87 -6.15 8.28
N ASP A 76 -13.76 -5.16 8.43
CA ASP A 76 -13.47 -3.74 8.19
C ASP A 76 -12.59 -3.11 9.29
N ALA A 77 -12.41 -3.76 10.45
CA ALA A 77 -11.47 -3.30 11.47
C ALA A 77 -10.03 -3.69 11.12
N GLY A 78 -9.84 -4.67 10.23
CA GLY A 78 -8.55 -5.14 9.74
C GLY A 78 -7.86 -6.13 10.66
N VAL A 79 -6.56 -6.28 10.46
CA VAL A 79 -5.65 -7.13 11.23
C VAL A 79 -5.13 -6.33 12.42
N ALA A 80 -5.11 -6.96 13.59
CA ALA A 80 -4.62 -6.35 14.82
C ALA A 80 -3.14 -5.94 14.72
N LEU A 81 -2.81 -4.79 15.31
CA LEU A 81 -1.43 -4.25 15.35
C LEU A 81 -0.43 -5.23 15.93
N GLU A 82 -0.85 -6.02 16.91
CA GLU A 82 -0.05 -7.08 17.51
C GLU A 82 0.44 -8.11 16.48
N TYR A 83 -0.40 -8.48 15.52
CA TYR A 83 -0.02 -9.41 14.45
C TYR A 83 0.88 -8.73 13.42
N MET A 84 0.61 -7.46 13.06
CA MET A 84 1.48 -6.72 12.14
C MET A 84 2.90 -6.57 12.69
N ILE A 85 3.04 -6.20 13.98
CA ILE A 85 4.34 -6.12 14.67
C ILE A 85 5.01 -7.50 14.72
N ARG A 86 4.25 -8.55 15.08
CA ARG A 86 4.79 -9.92 15.11
C ARG A 86 5.31 -10.35 13.75
N LEU A 87 4.59 -10.06 12.67
CA LEU A 87 5.02 -10.41 11.31
C LEU A 87 6.33 -9.70 10.94
N SER A 88 6.43 -8.40 11.20
CA SER A 88 7.67 -7.63 10.99
C SER A 88 8.83 -8.20 11.79
N ASN A 89 8.62 -8.54 13.06
CA ASN A 89 9.66 -9.15 13.90
C ASN A 89 10.10 -10.52 13.36
N THR A 90 9.15 -11.36 12.93
CA THR A 90 9.43 -12.70 12.41
C THR A 90 10.21 -12.65 11.10
N LEU A 91 9.90 -11.72 10.21
CA LEU A 91 10.56 -11.59 8.89
C LEU A 91 11.80 -10.69 8.93
N GLY A 92 12.00 -9.93 10.01
CA GLY A 92 13.02 -8.88 10.04
C GLY A 92 12.75 -7.77 9.02
N ALA A 93 11.47 -7.49 8.76
CA ALA A 93 11.03 -6.53 7.75
C ALA A 93 10.48 -5.25 8.41
N ASP A 94 10.94 -4.10 7.92
CA ASP A 94 10.51 -2.78 8.37
C ASP A 94 9.00 -2.61 8.15
N PRO A 95 8.20 -2.32 9.18
CA PRO A 95 6.79 -1.99 8.98
C PRO A 95 6.62 -0.59 8.36
N TRP A 96 5.68 -0.49 7.43
CA TRP A 96 5.11 0.77 6.97
C TRP A 96 3.64 0.85 7.35
N PHE A 97 3.35 1.72 8.32
CA PHE A 97 2.01 1.92 8.87
C PHE A 97 1.34 3.17 8.30
N CYS A 98 0.05 3.04 7.99
CA CYS A 98 -0.80 4.11 7.51
C CYS A 98 -1.83 4.46 8.59
N MET A 99 -1.77 5.66 9.18
CA MET A 99 -2.70 6.08 10.23
C MET A 99 -4.08 6.40 9.64
N PRO A 100 -5.21 5.94 10.23
CA PRO A 100 -6.54 6.28 9.74
C PRO A 100 -6.74 7.79 9.64
N HIS A 101 -7.44 8.25 8.60
CA HIS A 101 -7.64 9.69 8.37
C HIS A 101 -8.43 10.40 9.47
N MET A 102 -9.26 9.67 10.23
CA MET A 102 -10.03 10.19 11.36
C MET A 102 -9.33 9.99 12.71
N ALA A 103 -8.14 9.38 12.74
CA ALA A 103 -7.46 9.03 13.99
C ALA A 103 -7.16 10.27 14.84
N SER A 104 -7.65 10.25 16.08
CA SER A 104 -7.30 11.20 17.13
C SER A 104 -5.81 11.12 17.48
N ASP A 105 -5.28 12.18 18.09
CA ASP A 105 -3.89 12.18 18.58
C ASP A 105 -3.64 11.06 19.59
N ASP A 106 -4.62 10.75 20.44
CA ASP A 106 -4.56 9.64 21.41
C ASP A 106 -4.48 8.28 20.71
N TYR A 107 -5.18 8.09 19.59
CA TYR A 107 -5.04 6.88 18.76
C TYR A 107 -3.60 6.76 18.26
N VAL A 108 -3.08 7.84 17.65
CA VAL A 108 -1.74 7.86 17.04
C VAL A 108 -0.67 7.61 18.10
N ARG A 109 -0.78 8.25 19.27
CA ARG A 109 0.14 8.06 20.40
C ARG A 109 0.11 6.63 20.92
N SER A 110 -1.08 6.08 21.20
CA SER A 110 -1.23 4.70 21.68
C SER A 110 -0.67 3.68 20.67
N PHE A 111 -0.85 3.94 19.38
CA PHE A 111 -0.29 3.12 18.30
C PHE A 111 1.24 3.13 18.36
N ALA A 112 1.84 4.32 18.39
CA ALA A 112 3.28 4.49 18.46
C ALA A 112 3.89 3.87 19.73
N GLU A 113 3.22 4.00 20.89
CA GLU A 113 3.67 3.41 22.16
C GLU A 113 3.70 1.88 22.10
N MET A 114 2.68 1.26 21.51
CA MET A 114 2.67 -0.19 21.31
C MET A 114 3.78 -0.65 20.37
N VAL A 115 4.02 0.08 19.28
CA VAL A 115 5.09 -0.22 18.33
C VAL A 115 6.46 -0.09 19.01
N LYS A 116 6.70 1.00 19.76
CA LYS A 116 7.93 1.18 20.55
C LYS A 116 8.16 0.04 21.53
N ALA A 117 7.11 -0.42 22.20
CA ALA A 117 7.20 -1.47 23.21
C ALA A 117 7.45 -2.88 22.64
N ARG A 118 7.03 -3.17 21.39
CA ARG A 118 6.95 -4.54 20.87
C ARG A 118 7.73 -4.80 19.58
N LEU A 119 8.04 -3.77 18.79
CA LEU A 119 8.79 -3.93 17.54
C LEU A 119 10.29 -4.09 17.84
N ALA A 120 10.92 -5.07 17.20
CA ALA A 120 12.35 -5.34 17.34
C ALA A 120 13.18 -4.07 17.10
N PRO A 121 14.17 -3.76 17.95
CA PRO A 121 14.82 -2.44 17.98
C PRO A 121 15.64 -2.11 16.72
N GLY A 122 16.03 -3.11 15.93
CA GLY A 122 16.80 -2.92 14.70
C GLY A 122 15.98 -2.50 13.47
N LEU A 123 14.65 -2.55 13.54
CA LEU A 123 13.76 -2.26 12.41
C LEU A 123 13.47 -0.76 12.30
N LYS A 124 13.44 -0.24 11.07
CA LYS A 124 12.91 1.09 10.74
C LYS A 124 11.39 1.07 10.70
N ILE A 125 10.76 2.23 10.88
CA ILE A 125 9.32 2.38 10.95
C ILE A 125 8.90 3.48 9.98
N TYR A 126 8.20 3.11 8.91
CA TYR A 126 7.63 4.08 8.01
C TYR A 126 6.26 4.52 8.53
N VAL A 127 6.06 5.83 8.63
CA VAL A 127 4.82 6.45 9.13
C VAL A 127 4.23 7.30 8.01
N GLU A 128 2.98 7.00 7.66
CA GLU A 128 2.21 7.71 6.64
C GLU A 128 0.85 8.10 7.22
N TYR A 129 0.39 9.31 6.91
CA TYR A 129 -0.99 9.69 7.18
C TYR A 129 -1.91 9.11 6.10
N SER A 130 -2.78 8.18 6.46
CA SER A 130 -3.79 7.57 5.59
C SER A 130 -3.21 6.97 4.29
N ASN A 131 -4.02 6.93 3.22
CA ASN A 131 -3.65 6.49 1.88
C ASN A 131 -4.32 7.39 0.84
N GLU A 132 -3.58 7.81 -0.18
CA GLU A 132 -4.09 8.58 -1.33
C GLU A 132 -5.10 9.70 -0.98
N CYS A 133 -4.78 10.53 0.02
CA CYS A 133 -5.63 11.67 0.38
C CYS A 133 -5.79 12.72 -0.73
N TRP A 134 -5.13 12.55 -1.88
CA TRP A 134 -5.32 13.32 -3.11
C TRP A 134 -6.41 12.72 -4.03
N ASN A 135 -6.79 11.45 -3.84
CA ASN A 135 -7.67 10.70 -4.74
C ASN A 135 -9.14 10.77 -4.30
N GLY A 136 -9.95 11.53 -5.04
CA GLY A 136 -11.34 11.85 -4.68
C GLY A 136 -12.31 10.67 -4.63
N ILE A 137 -11.92 9.48 -5.11
CA ILE A 137 -12.75 8.27 -4.98
C ILE A 137 -12.91 7.87 -3.51
N PHE A 138 -11.88 8.08 -2.69
CA PHE A 138 -11.86 7.68 -1.30
C PHE A 138 -12.41 8.76 -0.34
N ALA A 139 -13.00 8.32 0.77
CA ALA A 139 -13.55 9.18 1.81
C ALA A 139 -12.47 10.03 2.48
N GLN A 140 -11.26 9.49 2.67
CA GLN A 140 -10.16 10.25 3.28
C GLN A 140 -9.77 11.51 2.50
N ALA A 141 -9.91 11.50 1.17
CA ALA A 141 -9.63 12.68 0.35
C ALA A 141 -10.68 13.78 0.58
N ARG A 142 -11.96 13.38 0.65
CA ARG A 142 -13.06 14.30 0.98
C ARG A 142 -12.93 14.84 2.40
N TYR A 143 -12.56 14.01 3.37
CA TYR A 143 -12.27 14.43 4.73
C TYR A 143 -11.17 15.50 4.77
N CYS A 144 -10.05 15.26 4.08
CA CYS A 144 -8.95 16.22 4.03
C CYS A 144 -9.37 17.55 3.38
N ARG A 145 -10.17 17.49 2.32
CA ARG A 145 -10.74 18.69 1.69
C ARG A 145 -11.59 19.48 2.68
N ASP A 146 -12.53 18.81 3.33
CA ASP A 146 -13.49 19.48 4.21
C ASP A 146 -12.78 20.10 5.42
N LYS A 147 -11.79 19.42 6.00
CA LYS A 147 -10.93 19.98 7.05
C LYS A 147 -10.06 21.14 6.58
N GLY A 148 -9.47 21.03 5.39
CA GLY A 148 -8.71 22.12 4.79
C GLY A 148 -9.54 23.39 4.58
N LYS A 149 -10.81 23.22 4.20
CA LYS A 149 -11.77 24.33 4.04
C LYS A 149 -12.20 24.91 5.39
N GLU A 150 -12.50 24.07 6.36
CA GLU A 150 -12.84 24.47 7.73
C GLU A 150 -11.73 25.35 8.34
N MET A 151 -10.47 25.02 8.05
CA MET A 151 -9.29 25.74 8.52
C MET A 151 -8.87 26.93 7.64
N GLY A 152 -9.56 27.18 6.51
CA GLY A 152 -9.22 28.26 5.59
C GLY A 152 -7.81 28.12 4.96
N LEU A 153 -7.34 26.89 4.71
CA LEU A 153 -5.98 26.66 4.22
C LEU A 153 -5.76 27.11 2.77
N SER A 154 -6.84 27.31 2.01
CA SER A 154 -6.82 27.78 0.62
C SER A 154 -8.26 28.06 0.13
N ASP A 155 -8.42 29.02 -0.78
CA ASP A 155 -9.70 29.29 -1.47
C ASP A 155 -10.01 28.25 -2.58
N ASN A 156 -8.99 27.48 -3.00
CA ASN A 156 -9.16 26.32 -3.87
C ASN A 156 -9.32 25.04 -3.04
N ASP A 157 -10.44 24.34 -3.21
CA ASP A 157 -10.79 23.11 -2.48
C ASP A 157 -9.72 22.01 -2.58
N TYR A 158 -9.15 21.77 -3.76
CA TYR A 158 -8.16 20.71 -3.95
C TYR A 158 -6.81 21.07 -3.33
N GLN A 159 -6.40 22.33 -3.42
CA GLN A 159 -5.22 22.81 -2.69
C GLN A 159 -5.44 22.75 -1.17
N ALA A 160 -6.62 23.11 -0.67
CA ALA A 160 -6.96 23.01 0.75
C ALA A 160 -6.88 21.56 1.26
N GLN A 161 -7.35 20.61 0.46
CA GLN A 161 -7.22 19.17 0.71
C GLN A 161 -5.76 18.72 0.88
N LEU A 162 -4.89 19.09 -0.06
CA LEU A 162 -3.47 18.73 -0.03
C LEU A 162 -2.72 19.40 1.13
N ARG A 163 -3.08 20.66 1.45
CA ARG A 163 -2.48 21.39 2.57
C ARG A 163 -2.88 20.81 3.93
N TYR A 164 -4.13 20.40 4.09
CA TYR A 164 -4.55 19.70 5.30
C TYR A 164 -3.83 18.37 5.47
N TYR A 165 -3.70 17.60 4.38
CA TYR A 165 -2.90 16.36 4.39
C TYR A 165 -1.46 16.62 4.86
N SER A 166 -0.80 17.63 4.27
CA SER A 166 0.56 18.03 4.63
C SER A 166 0.67 18.35 6.12
N LYS A 167 -0.22 19.22 6.61
CA LYS A 167 -0.27 19.65 8.00
C LYS A 167 -0.45 18.46 8.95
N ARG A 168 -1.47 17.64 8.71
CA ARG A 168 -1.80 16.51 9.58
C ARG A 168 -0.72 15.43 9.58
N SER A 169 -0.02 15.24 8.46
CA SER A 169 1.14 14.34 8.40
C SER A 169 2.24 14.80 9.37
N VAL A 170 2.58 16.09 9.37
CA VAL A 170 3.60 16.65 10.28
C VAL A 170 3.17 16.56 11.74
N GLU A 171 1.91 16.78 12.06
CA GLU A 171 1.37 16.58 13.42
C GLU A 171 1.54 15.13 13.90
N ILE A 172 1.22 14.16 13.04
CA ILE A 172 1.41 12.74 13.31
C ILE A 172 2.90 12.42 13.51
N PHE A 173 3.78 12.92 12.65
CA PHE A 173 5.23 12.71 12.79
C PHE A 173 5.75 13.18 14.15
N ARG A 174 5.30 14.35 14.61
CA ARG A 174 5.66 14.88 15.94
C ARG A 174 5.21 13.98 17.08
N ILE A 175 4.00 13.41 17.01
CA ILE A 175 3.51 12.47 18.03
C ILE A 175 4.42 11.24 18.10
N TRP A 176 4.82 10.69 16.95
CA TRP A 176 5.75 9.56 16.89
C TRP A 176 7.13 9.92 17.45
N GLU A 177 7.67 11.09 17.09
CA GLU A 177 8.95 11.59 17.63
C GLU A 177 8.91 11.75 19.15
N GLU A 178 7.83 12.31 19.70
CA GLU A 178 7.65 12.45 21.16
C GLU A 178 7.63 11.09 21.86
N VAL A 179 6.93 10.10 21.29
CA VAL A 179 6.86 8.75 21.87
C VAL A 179 8.22 8.06 21.82
N PHE A 180 8.96 8.20 20.71
CA PHE A 180 10.26 7.54 20.54
C PHE A 180 11.38 8.25 21.31
N GLY A 181 11.34 9.57 21.42
CA GLY A 181 12.38 10.40 22.04
C GLY A 181 13.54 10.74 21.09
N ASP A 182 13.59 10.07 19.94
CA ASP A 182 14.48 10.34 18.81
C ASP A 182 13.76 9.94 17.51
N ALA A 183 14.35 10.32 16.37
CA ALA A 183 13.83 10.02 15.05
C ALA A 183 14.64 8.93 14.31
N ASP A 184 15.63 8.31 14.96
CA ASP A 184 16.61 7.45 14.28
C ASP A 184 15.96 6.24 13.62
N ARG A 185 14.87 5.75 14.21
CA ARG A 185 14.09 4.61 13.69
C ARG A 185 12.95 5.02 12.75
N LEU A 186 12.58 6.29 12.69
CA LEU A 186 11.42 6.75 11.96
C LEU A 186 11.77 7.09 10.51
N VAL A 187 10.84 6.78 9.60
CA VAL A 187 10.84 7.26 8.22
C VAL A 187 9.47 7.91 7.97
N ARG A 188 9.44 9.24 8.00
CA ARG A 188 8.24 10.06 7.88
C ARG A 188 7.94 10.31 6.41
N VAL A 189 6.80 9.82 5.92
CA VAL A 189 6.47 9.80 4.49
C VAL A 189 5.33 10.76 4.17
N LEU A 190 5.60 11.74 3.32
CA LEU A 190 4.57 12.57 2.68
C LEU A 190 4.16 11.92 1.36
N ALA A 191 2.89 11.59 1.18
CA ALA A 191 2.37 10.94 -0.04
C ALA A 191 1.72 11.93 -1.02
N ALA A 192 1.91 11.70 -2.32
CA ALA A 192 1.40 12.54 -3.39
C ALA A 192 1.04 11.74 -4.66
N GLN A 193 0.33 12.37 -5.58
CA GLN A 193 -0.06 11.76 -6.85
C GLN A 193 1.14 11.72 -7.81
N SER A 194 1.51 10.52 -8.29
CA SER A 194 2.63 10.34 -9.22
C SER A 194 2.49 11.19 -10.49
N ALA A 195 1.34 11.09 -11.17
CA ALA A 195 1.07 11.75 -12.44
C ALA A 195 0.89 13.28 -12.36
N ASN A 196 0.81 13.85 -11.15
CA ASN A 196 0.62 15.29 -10.94
C ASN A 196 1.66 15.84 -9.96
N PRO A 197 2.86 16.23 -10.45
CA PRO A 197 3.94 16.76 -9.62
C PRO A 197 3.59 18.00 -8.79
N TRP A 198 2.57 18.77 -9.21
CA TRP A 198 2.08 19.88 -8.40
C TRP A 198 1.55 19.42 -7.04
N THR A 199 0.95 18.23 -6.96
CA THR A 199 0.49 17.66 -5.67
C THR A 199 1.67 17.43 -4.72
N SER A 200 2.79 16.94 -5.26
CA SER A 200 4.04 16.73 -4.51
C SER A 200 4.60 18.05 -3.98
N GLU A 201 4.61 19.11 -4.78
CA GLU A 201 4.99 20.45 -4.33
C GLU A 201 4.08 20.95 -3.20
N GLN A 202 2.74 20.81 -3.35
CA GLN A 202 1.81 21.25 -2.31
C GLN A 202 2.02 20.53 -0.98
N VAL A 203 2.18 19.19 -1.00
CA VAL A 203 2.30 18.42 0.26
C VAL A 203 3.65 18.62 0.94
N MET A 204 4.71 18.88 0.18
CA MET A 204 6.05 19.12 0.74
C MET A 204 6.23 20.56 1.23
N ASP A 205 5.74 21.55 0.49
CA ASP A 205 6.05 22.96 0.75
C ASP A 205 5.11 23.66 1.72
N PHE A 206 3.88 23.15 1.88
CA PHE A 206 2.95 23.74 2.82
C PHE A 206 3.53 23.70 4.24
N GLU A 207 3.62 24.87 4.88
CA GLU A 207 4.28 25.05 6.18
C GLU A 207 5.69 24.41 6.27
N ARG A 208 6.39 24.29 5.13
CA ARG A 208 7.73 23.65 5.03
C ARG A 208 7.74 22.21 5.54
N ALA A 209 6.68 21.44 5.31
CA ALA A 209 6.56 20.06 5.77
C ALA A 209 7.75 19.15 5.40
N TYR A 210 8.46 19.44 4.30
CA TYR A 210 9.69 18.72 3.93
C TYR A 210 10.81 18.76 4.99
N GLU A 211 10.84 19.76 5.89
CA GLU A 211 11.81 19.82 6.99
C GLU A 211 11.52 18.80 8.10
N HIS A 212 10.32 18.20 8.08
CA HIS A 212 9.82 17.24 9.06
C HIS A 212 9.57 15.86 8.46
N ALA A 213 10.04 15.61 7.24
CA ALA A 213 9.83 14.36 6.52
C ALA A 213 11.17 13.77 6.05
N ASP A 214 11.17 12.47 5.75
CA ASP A 214 12.35 11.75 5.26
C ASP A 214 12.17 11.27 3.81
N ALA A 215 10.92 11.19 3.35
CA ALA A 215 10.59 10.72 2.01
C ALA A 215 9.32 11.36 1.43
N LEU A 216 9.32 11.53 0.11
CA LEU A 216 8.14 11.72 -0.72
C LEU A 216 7.71 10.37 -1.28
N GLY A 217 6.49 9.94 -0.99
CA GLY A 217 5.84 8.76 -1.54
C GLY A 217 4.97 9.10 -2.75
N ILE A 218 5.08 8.31 -3.83
CA ILE A 218 4.17 8.37 -4.99
C ILE A 218 3.62 6.99 -5.37
N ALA A 219 2.61 6.93 -6.23
CA ALA A 219 2.06 5.69 -6.81
C ALA A 219 2.29 5.60 -8.34
N PRO A 220 3.47 5.18 -8.83
CA PRO A 220 3.77 5.19 -10.25
C PRO A 220 3.28 3.90 -10.92
N TYR A 221 2.00 3.83 -11.29
CA TYR A 221 1.48 2.72 -12.09
C TYR A 221 1.74 2.89 -13.60
N PHE A 222 1.80 1.78 -14.33
CA PHE A 222 1.76 1.77 -15.80
C PHE A 222 0.51 1.06 -16.32
N GLY A 223 0.02 1.41 -17.52
CA GLY A 223 -1.09 0.72 -18.17
C GLY A 223 -2.49 1.30 -17.93
N ASN A 224 -2.66 2.22 -16.99
CA ASN A 224 -3.97 2.80 -16.63
C ASN A 224 -4.78 3.33 -17.83
N ALA A 225 -4.10 3.94 -18.81
CA ALA A 225 -4.74 4.52 -20.00
C ALA A 225 -5.49 3.49 -20.88
N LEU A 226 -5.18 2.20 -20.75
CA LEU A 226 -5.91 1.13 -21.45
C LEU A 226 -7.30 0.87 -20.83
N GLY A 227 -7.50 1.25 -19.58
CA GLY A 227 -8.77 1.12 -18.86
C GLY A 227 -9.79 2.22 -19.12
N ASP A 228 -9.48 3.18 -19.99
CA ASP A 228 -10.33 4.35 -20.24
C ASP A 228 -11.68 3.93 -20.86
N PRO A 229 -12.83 4.32 -20.26
CA PRO A 229 -14.16 4.00 -20.78
C PRO A 229 -14.40 4.49 -22.21
N LYS A 230 -13.70 5.52 -22.69
CA LYS A 230 -13.81 6.04 -24.06
C LYS A 230 -13.14 5.13 -25.09
N ARG A 231 -12.23 4.26 -24.65
CA ARG A 231 -11.43 3.38 -25.52
C ARG A 231 -11.71 1.90 -25.29
N GLN A 232 -12.56 1.55 -24.32
CA GLN A 232 -12.79 0.17 -23.91
C GLN A 232 -13.13 -0.77 -25.09
N ASP A 233 -13.94 -0.32 -26.06
CA ASP A 233 -14.33 -1.14 -27.20
C ASP A 233 -13.18 -1.35 -28.19
N GLU A 234 -12.33 -0.34 -28.40
CA GLU A 234 -11.10 -0.45 -29.19
C GLU A 234 -10.12 -1.40 -28.51
N VAL A 235 -9.87 -1.18 -27.22
CA VAL A 235 -8.94 -2.00 -26.41
C VAL A 235 -9.43 -3.44 -26.32
N ALA A 236 -10.73 -3.70 -26.24
CA ALA A 236 -11.27 -5.05 -26.22
C ALA A 236 -11.00 -5.84 -27.52
N GLN A 237 -10.58 -5.20 -28.61
CA GLN A 237 -10.26 -5.88 -29.88
C GLN A 237 -8.76 -6.10 -30.11
N ILE A 238 -7.88 -5.51 -29.30
CA ILE A 238 -6.44 -5.70 -29.48
C ILE A 238 -5.97 -7.02 -28.87
N THR A 239 -4.82 -7.47 -29.30
CA THR A 239 -4.17 -8.70 -28.82
C THR A 239 -3.44 -8.48 -27.49
N VAL A 240 -3.11 -9.59 -26.82
CA VAL A 240 -2.26 -9.56 -25.62
C VAL A 240 -0.89 -8.92 -25.91
N ASP A 241 -0.30 -9.21 -27.07
CA ASP A 241 0.98 -8.62 -27.45
C ASP A 241 0.89 -7.09 -27.63
N GLU A 242 -0.17 -6.58 -28.24
CA GLU A 242 -0.41 -5.14 -28.38
C GLU A 242 -0.63 -4.45 -27.02
N VAL A 243 -1.31 -5.11 -26.06
CA VAL A 243 -1.40 -4.60 -24.68
C VAL A 243 -0.01 -4.47 -24.05
N LEU A 244 0.82 -5.51 -24.20
CA LEU A 244 2.15 -5.56 -23.60
C LEU A 244 3.13 -4.57 -24.25
N ASP A 245 3.01 -4.34 -25.56
CA ASP A 245 3.77 -3.32 -26.29
C ASP A 245 3.42 -1.91 -25.76
N ARG A 246 2.12 -1.60 -25.64
CA ARG A 246 1.66 -0.33 -25.04
C ARG A 246 2.11 -0.18 -23.58
N CYS A 247 2.15 -1.26 -22.79
CA CYS A 247 2.72 -1.22 -21.44
C CYS A 247 4.20 -0.82 -21.44
N ALA A 248 4.99 -1.30 -22.41
CA ALA A 248 6.40 -0.92 -22.53
C ALA A 248 6.55 0.59 -22.83
N GLU A 249 5.69 1.14 -23.68
CA GLU A 249 5.62 2.59 -23.96
C GLU A 249 5.27 3.38 -22.69
N PHE A 250 4.24 2.97 -21.96
CA PHE A 250 3.84 3.65 -20.71
C PHE A 250 4.93 3.60 -19.63
N ILE A 251 5.74 2.53 -19.57
CA ILE A 251 6.88 2.47 -18.65
C ILE A 251 7.94 3.52 -19.05
N ALA A 252 8.25 3.64 -20.35
CA ALA A 252 9.20 4.63 -20.84
C ALA A 252 8.72 6.07 -20.60
N GLU A 253 7.44 6.35 -20.80
CA GLU A 253 6.83 7.64 -20.48
C GLU A 253 6.85 7.91 -18.97
N GLY A 254 6.47 6.91 -18.16
CA GLY A 254 6.45 6.98 -16.69
C GLY A 254 7.81 7.32 -16.09
N ASN A 255 8.91 6.85 -16.69
CA ASN A 255 10.28 7.20 -16.28
C ASN A 255 10.55 8.71 -16.29
N THR A 256 9.96 9.46 -17.23
CA THR A 256 10.09 10.93 -17.26
C THR A 256 9.41 11.58 -16.06
N THR A 257 8.23 11.08 -15.68
CA THR A 257 7.50 11.53 -14.49
C THR A 257 8.26 11.18 -13.21
N ILE A 258 8.78 9.95 -13.11
CA ILE A 258 9.60 9.50 -11.97
C ILE A 258 10.82 10.40 -11.80
N ALA A 259 11.56 10.68 -12.87
CA ALA A 259 12.74 11.56 -12.82
C ALA A 259 12.39 12.98 -12.33
N ARG A 260 11.23 13.51 -12.75
CA ARG A 260 10.75 14.81 -12.27
C ARG A 260 10.40 14.77 -10.78
N GLN A 261 9.73 13.72 -10.33
CA GLN A 261 9.39 13.55 -8.91
C GLN A 261 10.64 13.39 -8.03
N ALA A 262 11.62 12.62 -8.49
CA ALA A 262 12.90 12.43 -7.80
C ALA A 262 13.66 13.74 -7.65
N LYS A 263 13.66 14.57 -8.71
CA LYS A 263 14.25 15.92 -8.66
C LYS A 263 13.55 16.79 -7.62
N LEU A 264 12.21 16.80 -7.58
CA LEU A 264 11.45 17.60 -6.62
C LEU A 264 11.71 17.17 -5.17
N ALA A 265 11.76 15.85 -4.91
CA ALA A 265 12.08 15.31 -3.60
C ALA A 265 13.51 15.67 -3.16
N THR A 266 14.49 15.42 -4.04
CA THR A 266 15.92 15.67 -3.75
C THR A 266 16.22 17.14 -3.48
N GLN A 267 15.56 18.06 -4.20
CA GLN A 267 15.69 19.51 -3.97
C GLN A 267 15.26 19.94 -2.56
N ARG A 268 14.49 19.10 -1.86
CA ARG A 268 14.00 19.31 -0.50
C ARG A 268 14.64 18.38 0.52
N GLY A 269 15.69 17.65 0.12
CA GLY A 269 16.38 16.70 0.99
C GLY A 269 15.62 15.39 1.27
N LEU A 270 14.56 15.11 0.51
CA LEU A 270 13.74 13.91 0.67
C LEU A 270 14.16 12.81 -0.30
N ARG A 271 14.05 11.56 0.14
CA ARG A 271 14.10 10.39 -0.75
C ARG A 271 12.80 10.25 -1.53
N LEU A 272 12.87 9.72 -2.76
CA LEU A 272 11.67 9.30 -3.48
C LEU A 272 11.39 7.83 -3.18
N VAL A 273 10.21 7.54 -2.63
CA VAL A 273 9.70 6.18 -2.40
C VAL A 273 8.39 5.98 -3.16
N ALA A 274 8.01 4.73 -3.39
CA ALA A 274 6.68 4.39 -3.90
C ALA A 274 5.87 3.68 -2.82
N TYR A 275 4.74 4.28 -2.42
CA TYR A 275 3.82 3.71 -1.43
C TYR A 275 2.96 2.58 -2.04
N GLU A 276 2.85 2.57 -3.36
CA GLU A 276 2.34 1.46 -4.17
C GLU A 276 2.86 1.57 -5.60
N GLY A 277 2.83 0.50 -6.37
CA GLY A 277 3.32 0.48 -7.74
C GLY A 277 3.09 -0.85 -8.43
N GLY A 278 3.34 -0.86 -9.74
CA GLY A 278 3.11 -1.99 -10.63
C GLY A 278 2.22 -1.64 -11.83
N GLN A 279 1.54 -2.65 -12.34
CA GLN A 279 0.62 -2.54 -13.47
C GLN A 279 -0.77 -2.05 -13.01
N HIS A 280 -1.48 -1.35 -13.88
CA HIS A 280 -2.86 -0.90 -13.70
C HIS A 280 -3.69 -1.20 -14.97
N LEU A 281 -3.75 -2.47 -15.35
CA LEU A 281 -4.60 -3.03 -16.40
C LEU A 281 -5.96 -3.42 -15.79
N VAL A 282 -6.79 -2.42 -15.59
CA VAL A 282 -8.19 -2.57 -15.16
C VAL A 282 -9.03 -1.50 -15.84
N GLY A 283 -10.27 -1.80 -16.18
CA GLY A 283 -11.21 -0.75 -16.56
C GLY A 283 -11.57 0.12 -15.36
N HIS A 284 -11.95 1.37 -15.62
CA HIS A 284 -12.50 2.25 -14.58
C HIS A 284 -13.75 3.00 -15.05
N SER A 285 -14.51 3.54 -14.11
CA SER A 285 -15.69 4.38 -14.39
C SER A 285 -16.73 3.69 -15.29
N GLY A 286 -16.95 2.40 -15.10
CA GLY A 286 -17.88 1.56 -15.85
C GLY A 286 -17.18 0.59 -16.81
N ALA A 287 -15.98 0.93 -17.29
CA ALA A 287 -15.23 0.10 -18.22
C ALA A 287 -14.78 -1.24 -17.61
N GLU A 288 -14.69 -1.33 -16.29
CA GLU A 288 -14.44 -2.59 -15.59
C GLU A 288 -15.51 -3.66 -15.87
N ASN A 289 -16.70 -3.26 -16.35
CA ASN A 289 -17.77 -4.20 -16.70
C ASN A 289 -17.66 -4.70 -18.15
N ASN A 290 -16.65 -4.28 -18.91
CA ASN A 290 -16.33 -4.87 -20.21
C ASN A 290 -15.59 -6.20 -20.01
N GLU A 291 -16.32 -7.30 -20.11
CA GLU A 291 -15.79 -8.65 -19.87
C GLU A 291 -14.64 -9.00 -20.81
N LYS A 292 -14.75 -8.68 -22.10
CA LYS A 292 -13.71 -8.97 -23.10
C LYS A 292 -12.40 -8.24 -22.79
N MET A 293 -12.48 -6.96 -22.41
CA MET A 293 -11.30 -6.19 -22.00
C MET A 293 -10.71 -6.73 -20.68
N THR A 294 -11.56 -7.13 -19.74
CA THR A 294 -11.12 -7.71 -18.46
C THR A 294 -10.36 -9.03 -18.68
N GLU A 295 -10.90 -9.92 -19.52
CA GLU A 295 -10.24 -11.19 -19.90
C GLU A 295 -8.91 -10.94 -20.62
N LEU A 296 -8.87 -9.96 -21.52
CA LEU A 296 -7.64 -9.53 -22.20
C LEU A 296 -6.57 -9.07 -21.18
N PHE A 297 -6.94 -8.27 -20.19
CA PHE A 297 -6.01 -7.81 -19.14
C PHE A 297 -5.57 -8.94 -18.21
N HIS A 298 -6.44 -9.90 -17.89
CA HIS A 298 -6.05 -11.09 -17.13
C HIS A 298 -5.04 -11.93 -17.91
N ALA A 299 -5.26 -12.13 -19.21
CA ALA A 299 -4.33 -12.84 -20.08
C ALA A 299 -2.98 -12.12 -20.18
N ALA A 300 -2.97 -10.80 -20.35
CA ALA A 300 -1.73 -10.01 -20.35
C ALA A 300 -0.95 -10.11 -19.03
N ASN A 301 -1.64 -10.11 -17.88
CA ASN A 301 -1.00 -10.26 -16.58
C ASN A 301 -0.40 -11.65 -16.33
N ARG A 302 -0.93 -12.70 -16.94
CA ARG A 302 -0.40 -14.07 -16.88
C ARG A 302 0.66 -14.35 -17.96
N HIS A 303 0.79 -13.47 -18.96
CA HIS A 303 1.71 -13.67 -20.06
C HIS A 303 3.18 -13.58 -19.62
N PRO A 304 4.10 -14.46 -20.10
CA PRO A 304 5.50 -14.44 -19.69
C PRO A 304 6.22 -13.10 -19.89
N ARG A 305 5.86 -12.34 -20.94
CA ARG A 305 6.42 -10.98 -21.19
C ARG A 305 6.13 -9.98 -20.05
N MET A 306 5.11 -10.20 -19.23
CA MET A 306 4.84 -9.37 -18.05
C MET A 306 6.02 -9.37 -17.07
N LYS A 307 6.78 -10.47 -16.98
CA LYS A 307 8.01 -10.52 -16.19
C LYS A 307 9.01 -9.47 -16.66
N GLN A 308 9.25 -9.39 -17.97
CA GLN A 308 10.20 -8.44 -18.53
C GLN A 308 9.72 -6.98 -18.36
N LEU A 309 8.41 -6.73 -18.48
CA LEU A 309 7.85 -5.41 -18.21
C LEU A 309 8.09 -4.96 -16.76
N TYR A 310 7.86 -5.83 -15.78
CA TYR A 310 8.15 -5.51 -14.38
C TYR A 310 9.65 -5.30 -14.13
N LEU A 311 10.53 -6.10 -14.76
CA LEU A 311 11.98 -5.87 -14.67
C LEU A 311 12.38 -4.51 -15.23
N ASN A 312 11.86 -4.14 -16.41
CA ASN A 312 12.11 -2.84 -17.03
C ASN A 312 11.55 -1.68 -16.18
N TYR A 313 10.36 -1.85 -15.62
CA TYR A 313 9.72 -0.89 -14.73
C TYR A 313 10.54 -0.65 -13.45
N LEU A 314 10.97 -1.72 -12.77
CA LEU A 314 11.79 -1.63 -11.56
C LEU A 314 13.19 -1.06 -11.85
N ALA A 315 13.79 -1.44 -12.99
CA ALA A 315 15.05 -0.86 -13.45
C ALA A 315 14.92 0.64 -13.73
N GLY A 316 13.83 1.06 -14.41
CA GLY A 316 13.51 2.46 -14.64
C GLY A 316 13.31 3.25 -13.35
N TRP A 317 12.53 2.71 -12.40
CA TRP A 317 12.38 3.28 -11.06
C TRP A 317 13.72 3.56 -10.38
N LYS A 318 14.60 2.55 -10.36
CA LYS A 318 15.96 2.66 -9.81
C LYS A 318 16.81 3.69 -10.55
N GLN A 319 16.82 3.65 -11.89
CA GLN A 319 17.62 4.53 -12.72
C GLN A 319 17.23 6.00 -12.57
N HIS A 320 15.95 6.27 -12.32
CA HIS A 320 15.40 7.63 -12.29
C HIS A 320 15.23 8.21 -10.87
N GLY A 321 15.95 7.65 -9.89
CA GLY A 321 16.09 8.24 -8.55
C GLY A 321 15.05 7.81 -7.52
N GLY A 322 14.26 6.78 -7.83
CA GLY A 322 13.48 6.07 -6.82
C GLY A 322 14.36 5.35 -5.81
N THR A 323 13.79 4.91 -4.69
CA THR A 323 14.47 4.07 -3.68
C THR A 323 13.58 2.88 -3.33
N LEU A 324 12.95 2.86 -2.14
CA LEU A 324 11.96 1.86 -1.75
C LEU A 324 10.73 1.93 -2.66
N MET A 325 10.25 0.76 -3.11
CA MET A 325 8.94 0.62 -3.75
C MET A 325 8.17 -0.50 -3.08
N SER A 326 7.00 -0.17 -2.56
CA SER A 326 5.98 -1.15 -2.21
C SER A 326 5.25 -1.55 -3.49
N ILE A 327 5.35 -2.81 -3.89
CA ILE A 327 4.43 -3.32 -4.93
C ILE A 327 3.06 -3.49 -4.29
N PHE A 328 2.02 -2.99 -4.97
CA PHE A 328 0.71 -2.73 -4.35
C PHE A 328 0.16 -3.91 -3.54
N SER A 329 0.19 -5.14 -4.08
CA SER A 329 -0.42 -6.29 -3.40
C SER A 329 0.45 -7.55 -3.45
N SER A 330 0.57 -8.20 -2.30
CA SER A 330 1.28 -9.46 -2.12
C SER A 330 0.54 -10.63 -2.79
N MET A 331 -0.77 -10.74 -2.55
CA MET A 331 -1.64 -11.80 -3.07
C MET A 331 -3.06 -11.28 -3.31
N GLY A 332 -3.67 -11.66 -4.43
CA GLY A 332 -5.08 -11.39 -4.69
C GLY A 332 -5.56 -11.96 -6.02
N THR A 333 -6.66 -12.69 -5.99
CA THR A 333 -7.31 -13.26 -7.18
C THR A 333 -7.69 -12.15 -8.15
N TYR A 334 -7.45 -12.38 -9.44
CA TYR A 334 -7.85 -11.42 -10.46
C TYR A 334 -9.37 -11.32 -10.54
N SER A 335 -9.85 -10.09 -10.70
CA SER A 335 -11.28 -9.81 -10.87
C SER A 335 -11.45 -8.66 -11.84
N LYS A 336 -12.69 -8.25 -12.08
CA LYS A 336 -12.98 -7.01 -12.81
C LYS A 336 -12.43 -5.76 -12.12
N TRP A 337 -12.16 -5.83 -10.82
CA TRP A 337 -11.56 -4.75 -10.04
C TRP A 337 -10.03 -4.76 -10.08
N GLY A 338 -9.42 -5.61 -10.91
CA GLY A 338 -8.00 -5.58 -11.25
C GLY A 338 -7.27 -6.89 -10.99
N SER A 339 -6.02 -6.90 -11.44
CA SER A 339 -5.08 -8.03 -11.39
C SER A 339 -3.85 -7.68 -10.55
N TRP A 340 -4.07 -7.29 -9.30
CA TRP A 340 -3.06 -6.61 -8.48
C TRP A 340 -1.96 -7.53 -7.95
N GLY A 341 -2.34 -8.63 -7.29
CA GLY A 341 -1.44 -9.47 -6.50
C GLY A 341 -0.25 -10.01 -7.28
N LEU A 342 0.94 -10.03 -6.66
CA LEU A 342 2.10 -10.73 -7.20
C LEU A 342 1.82 -12.22 -7.44
N LEU A 343 0.98 -12.80 -6.58
CA LEU A 343 0.34 -14.09 -6.73
C LEU A 343 -1.20 -13.95 -6.66
N GLU A 344 -1.94 -14.90 -7.20
CA GLU A 344 -3.40 -14.94 -7.19
C GLU A 344 -3.96 -15.68 -5.97
N TYR A 345 -3.24 -16.68 -5.44
CA TYR A 345 -3.67 -17.49 -4.29
C TYR A 345 -2.48 -18.15 -3.57
N HIS A 346 -2.69 -18.63 -2.34
CA HIS A 346 -1.63 -19.13 -1.46
C HIS A 346 -0.82 -20.29 -2.03
N GLY A 347 -1.47 -21.21 -2.74
CA GLY A 347 -0.85 -22.40 -3.33
C GLY A 347 -0.33 -22.22 -4.76
N GLN A 348 -0.31 -21.00 -5.31
CA GLN A 348 0.14 -20.77 -6.68
C GLN A 348 1.62 -21.12 -6.81
N ASP A 349 1.96 -21.88 -7.87
CA ASP A 349 3.35 -22.14 -8.20
C ASP A 349 4.04 -20.82 -8.60
N PRO A 350 5.11 -20.39 -7.89
CA PRO A 350 5.89 -19.22 -8.28
C PRO A 350 6.39 -19.24 -9.74
N ALA A 351 6.57 -20.41 -10.34
CA ALA A 351 6.96 -20.59 -11.74
C ALA A 351 5.88 -20.12 -12.74
N GLU A 352 4.63 -19.95 -12.31
CA GLU A 352 3.52 -19.46 -13.12
C GLU A 352 3.19 -17.98 -12.87
N ALA A 353 3.91 -17.32 -11.96
CA ALA A 353 3.63 -15.94 -11.54
C ALA A 353 4.69 -14.96 -12.09
N PRO A 354 4.52 -14.42 -13.31
CA PRO A 354 5.54 -13.58 -13.96
C PRO A 354 5.88 -12.32 -13.16
N LYS A 355 4.90 -11.70 -12.49
CA LYS A 355 5.13 -10.51 -11.65
C LYS A 355 5.97 -10.85 -10.41
N TYR A 356 5.63 -11.93 -9.71
CA TYR A 356 6.42 -12.40 -8.57
C TYR A 356 7.85 -12.74 -8.97
N GLN A 357 8.02 -13.47 -10.09
CA GLN A 357 9.36 -13.79 -10.60
C GLN A 357 10.19 -12.56 -10.90
N ALA A 358 9.61 -11.53 -11.53
CA ALA A 358 10.31 -10.29 -11.83
C ALA A 358 10.80 -9.59 -10.55
N VAL A 359 9.94 -9.50 -9.54
CA VAL A 359 10.25 -8.85 -8.27
C VAL A 359 11.34 -9.61 -7.51
N ILE A 360 11.24 -10.94 -7.42
CA ILE A 360 12.28 -11.76 -6.76
C ILE A 360 13.61 -11.67 -7.50
N GLN A 361 13.60 -11.74 -8.84
CA GLN A 361 14.80 -11.56 -9.65
C GLN A 361 15.42 -10.18 -9.41
N PHE A 362 14.61 -9.12 -9.43
CA PHE A 362 15.10 -7.76 -9.18
C PHE A 362 15.74 -7.62 -7.78
N LEU A 363 15.13 -8.21 -6.74
CA LEU A 363 15.69 -8.21 -5.38
C LEU A 363 17.02 -8.99 -5.31
N GLN A 364 17.16 -10.09 -6.06
CA GLN A 364 18.40 -10.86 -6.14
C GLN A 364 19.51 -10.09 -6.85
N ASP A 365 19.19 -9.38 -7.93
CA ASP A 365 20.16 -8.62 -8.73
C ASP A 365 20.55 -7.29 -8.09
N ASN A 366 19.76 -6.80 -7.12
CA ASN A 366 19.94 -5.49 -6.50
C ASN A 366 19.90 -5.54 -4.96
N PRO A 367 20.78 -6.30 -4.28
CA PRO A 367 20.80 -6.34 -2.83
C PRO A 367 21.26 -4.99 -2.25
N LYS A 368 20.45 -4.37 -1.39
CA LYS A 368 20.80 -3.14 -0.63
C LYS A 368 21.40 -2.02 -1.49
N TRP A 369 20.74 -1.70 -2.60
CA TRP A 369 21.29 -0.78 -3.60
C TRP A 369 21.15 0.71 -3.27
N TRP A 370 20.41 1.08 -2.22
CA TRP A 370 20.18 2.46 -1.78
C TRP A 370 20.31 2.61 -0.27
#